data_AF-C1EFF4-F1
#
_entry.id   AF-C1EFF4-F1
#
_cell.length_a   1.000
_cell.length_b   1.000
_cell.length_c   1.000
_cell.angle_alpha   90.00
_cell.angle_beta   90.00
_cell.angle_gamma   90.00
#
_symmetry.space_group_name_H-M   'P 1'
#
loop_
_entity.id
_entity.type
_entity.pdbx_description
1 polymer ?
#
loop_
_entity_poly.entity_id
_entity_poly.type
_entity_poly.pdbx_seq_one_letter_code
_entity_poly.pdbx_strand_id
1 'polypeptide(L)'
;MEAPFQPRRFAVKFNPPRFLLEYSDGVKTRVRSVGIDVPEGMDVDTLATGVIDTFPRRLDRRKVRLSQVTRLVRRLVDHVRGIGDPADANGFGEDVDLNLVSPQALAAAKVRMDEGFRKTQKLPGDEGFVYDVRKEFNPTEPNDWDESDEDDGDGAMNADGIYGDDDDAHVDMLP
;
A
#
# COMPACT_ATOMS: atom_id res chain seq x y z
N MET A 1 29.24 9.28 21.07
CA MET A 1 29.37 9.57 19.63
C MET A 1 28.73 8.44 18.84
N GLU A 2 28.37 8.71 17.59
CA GLU A 2 27.52 7.93 16.64
C GLU A 2 26.01 8.19 16.70
N ALA A 3 25.45 8.45 15.53
CA ALA A 3 24.09 8.91 15.29
C ALA A 3 23.00 8.00 15.93
N PRO A 4 21.88 8.60 16.40
CA PRO A 4 20.74 7.85 16.91
C PRO A 4 20.03 7.17 15.73
N PHE A 5 19.71 5.88 15.86
CA PHE A 5 18.90 5.20 14.85
C PHE A 5 17.55 5.93 14.77
N GLN A 6 17.16 6.34 13.57
CA GLN A 6 15.89 7.05 13.37
C GLN A 6 14.83 6.05 12.92
N PRO A 7 13.68 5.95 13.62
CA PRO A 7 12.57 5.16 13.13
C PRO A 7 12.01 5.80 11.85
N ARG A 8 11.70 4.98 10.85
CA ARG A 8 11.08 5.41 9.59
C ARG A 8 9.66 4.88 9.48
N ARG A 9 9.52 3.56 9.36
CA ARG A 9 8.24 2.90 9.10
C ARG A 9 7.97 1.83 10.15
N PHE A 10 6.71 1.77 10.56
CA PHE A 10 6.17 0.69 11.40
C PHE A 10 5.19 -0.11 10.56
N ALA A 11 5.31 -1.42 10.60
CA ALA A 11 4.40 -2.32 9.91
C ALA A 11 4.11 -3.53 10.79
N VAL A 12 2.99 -4.19 10.50
CA VAL A 12 2.62 -5.48 11.09
C VAL A 12 2.51 -6.50 9.98
N LYS A 13 2.95 -7.72 10.27
CA LYS A 13 2.70 -8.89 9.44
C LYS A 13 1.80 -9.80 10.26
N PHE A 14 0.75 -10.33 9.65
CA PHE A 14 -0.26 -11.08 10.39
C PHE A 14 -0.01 -12.59 10.41
N ASN A 15 0.70 -13.12 9.39
CA ASN A 15 0.99 -14.56 9.30
C ASN A 15 2.48 -14.86 9.03
N PRO A 16 3.27 -15.29 10.05
CA PRO A 16 2.97 -15.26 11.48
C PRO A 16 2.90 -13.82 12.03
N PRO A 17 2.26 -13.60 13.19
CA PRO A 17 2.10 -12.27 13.78
C PRO A 17 3.45 -11.68 14.19
N ARG A 18 3.87 -10.61 13.50
CA ARG A 18 5.14 -9.93 13.73
C ARG A 18 4.99 -8.43 13.58
N PHE A 19 5.73 -7.71 14.41
CA PHE A 19 5.91 -6.27 14.29
C PHE A 19 7.23 -5.97 13.60
N LEU A 20 7.21 -5.08 12.62
CA LEU A 20 8.37 -4.68 11.84
C LEU A 20 8.64 -3.21 12.10
N LEU A 21 9.88 -2.93 12.50
CA LEU A 21 10.42 -1.58 12.62
C LEU A 21 11.51 -1.39 11.56
N GLU A 22 11.27 -0.48 10.63
CA GLU A 22 12.30 0.04 9.75
C GLU A 22 12.96 1.26 10.40
N TYR A 23 14.29 1.26 10.46
CA TYR A 23 15.07 2.35 11.02
C TYR A 23 16.35 2.56 10.20
N SER A 24 16.89 3.78 10.23
CA SER A 24 18.15 4.12 9.55
C SER A 24 19.20 4.60 10.53
N ASP A 25 20.47 4.28 10.25
CA ASP A 25 21.64 4.87 10.92
C ASP A 25 22.16 6.13 10.23
N GLY A 26 21.42 6.64 9.23
CA GLY A 26 21.81 7.73 8.35
C GLY A 26 22.54 7.28 7.08
N VAL A 27 23.01 6.02 7.02
CA VAL A 27 23.72 5.47 5.85
C VAL A 27 22.94 4.30 5.23
N LYS A 28 22.43 3.40 6.08
CA LYS A 28 21.70 2.20 5.66
C LYS A 28 20.37 2.10 6.38
N THR A 29 19.40 1.60 5.65
CA THR A 29 18.10 1.20 6.19
C THR A 29 18.18 -0.23 6.70
N ARG A 30 17.60 -0.49 7.87
CA ARG A 30 17.55 -1.81 8.51
C ARG A 30 16.14 -2.08 8.99
N VAL A 31 15.76 -3.36 8.98
CA VAL A 31 14.47 -3.82 9.47
C VAL A 31 14.70 -4.73 10.68
N ARG A 32 14.01 -4.43 11.79
CA ARG A 32 13.91 -5.31 12.95
C ARG A 32 12.53 -5.94 12.97
N SER A 33 12.48 -7.27 12.93
CA SER A 33 11.26 -8.03 13.16
C SER A 33 11.21 -8.49 14.62
N VAL A 34 10.06 -8.29 15.26
CA VAL A 34 9.75 -8.76 16.61
C VAL A 34 8.53 -9.67 16.50
N GLY A 35 8.64 -10.91 16.98
CA GLY A 35 7.46 -11.78 17.14
C GLY A 35 6.61 -11.24 18.28
N ILE A 36 5.29 -11.18 18.08
CA ILE A 36 4.36 -10.83 19.14
C ILE A 36 3.56 -12.07 19.47
N ASP A 37 3.75 -12.57 20.68
CA ASP A 37 2.81 -13.50 21.29
C ASP A 37 1.69 -12.67 21.92
N VAL A 38 0.44 -13.02 21.66
CA VAL A 38 -0.74 -12.34 22.20
C VAL A 38 -1.32 -13.22 23.31
N PRO A 39 -1.03 -12.95 24.59
CA PRO A 39 -1.60 -13.71 25.69
C PRO A 39 -3.10 -13.43 25.82
N GLU A 40 -3.87 -14.42 26.24
CA GLU A 40 -5.29 -14.26 26.50
C GLU A 40 -5.51 -13.28 27.66
N GLY A 41 -6.35 -12.26 27.43
CA GLY A 41 -6.68 -11.23 28.44
C GLY A 41 -5.65 -10.11 28.66
N MET A 42 -4.52 -10.09 27.94
CA MET A 42 -3.56 -8.98 28.06
C MET A 42 -4.09 -7.70 27.39
N ASP A 43 -3.84 -6.57 28.05
CA ASP A 43 -4.20 -5.24 27.55
C ASP A 43 -3.28 -4.79 26.40
N VAL A 44 -3.87 -4.09 25.41
CA VAL A 44 -3.21 -3.69 24.17
C VAL A 44 -2.11 -2.65 24.43
N ASP A 45 -2.32 -1.73 25.38
CA ASP A 45 -1.33 -0.69 25.68
C ASP A 45 -0.10 -1.26 26.37
N THR A 46 -0.30 -2.29 27.20
CA THR A 46 0.79 -3.04 27.83
C THR A 46 1.63 -3.77 26.78
N LEU A 47 0.99 -4.42 25.80
CA LEU A 47 1.67 -5.05 24.67
C LEU A 47 2.44 -4.04 23.82
N ALA A 48 1.82 -2.89 23.50
CA ALA A 48 2.46 -1.83 22.72
C ALA A 48 3.72 -1.30 23.42
N THR A 49 3.67 -1.14 24.74
CA THR A 49 4.83 -0.71 25.54
C THR A 49 5.96 -1.75 25.47
N GLY A 50 5.63 -3.03 25.63
CA GLY A 50 6.61 -4.13 25.52
C GLY A 50 7.27 -4.22 24.14
N VAL A 51 6.52 -3.95 23.07
CA VAL A 51 7.06 -3.87 21.70
C VAL A 51 8.09 -2.73 21.59
N ILE A 52 7.79 -1.55 22.13
CA ILE A 52 8.71 -0.40 22.10
C ILE A 52 9.97 -0.67 22.94
N ASP A 53 9.84 -1.38 24.06
CA ASP A 53 10.99 -1.78 24.90
C ASP A 53 11.92 -2.78 24.21
N THR A 54 11.40 -3.56 23.25
CA THR A 54 12.17 -4.54 22.48
C THR A 54 13.00 -3.87 21.38
N PHE A 55 12.74 -2.61 21.05
CA PHE A 55 13.47 -1.88 20.02
C PHE A 55 14.93 -1.58 20.42
N PRO A 56 15.83 -1.34 19.44
CA PRO A 56 17.22 -1.04 19.73
C PRO A 56 17.37 0.14 20.71
N ARG A 57 18.20 -0.01 21.75
CA ARG A 57 18.42 1.04 22.78
C ARG A 57 18.89 2.38 22.21
N ARG A 58 19.50 2.36 21.02
CA ARG A 58 20.00 3.54 20.29
C ARG A 58 18.93 4.18 19.38
N LEU A 59 17.70 3.67 19.37
CA LEU A 59 16.58 4.25 18.61
C LEU A 59 16.09 5.54 19.28
N ASP A 60 15.83 6.57 18.49
CA ASP A 60 15.17 7.78 18.99
C ASP A 60 13.69 7.51 19.29
N ARG A 61 13.41 7.18 20.55
CA ARG A 61 12.05 6.85 21.05
C ARG A 61 11.10 8.05 20.99
N ARG A 62 11.60 9.29 20.91
CA ARG A 62 10.74 10.50 20.83
C ARG A 62 9.97 10.57 19.51
N LYS A 63 10.50 9.95 18.46
CA LYS A 63 9.84 9.84 17.15
C LYS A 63 8.85 8.68 17.08
N VAL A 64 8.80 7.81 18.08
CA VAL A 64 7.86 6.69 18.15
C VAL A 64 6.61 7.12 18.92
N ARG A 65 5.49 7.30 18.22
CA ARG A 65 4.21 7.63 18.87
C ARG A 65 3.58 6.36 19.43
N LEU A 66 3.36 6.31 20.75
CA LEU A 66 2.72 5.16 21.41
C LEU A 66 1.36 4.85 20.78
N SER A 67 0.53 5.86 20.49
CA SER A 67 -0.78 5.68 19.87
C SER A 67 -0.71 4.97 18.51
N GLN A 68 0.34 5.20 17.73
CA GLN A 68 0.55 4.52 16.45
C GLN A 68 0.89 3.04 16.66
N VAL A 69 1.75 2.73 17.63
CA VAL A 69 2.10 1.35 17.97
C VAL A 69 0.89 0.62 18.56
N THR A 70 0.16 1.23 19.49
CA THR A 70 -1.10 0.70 20.04
C THR A 70 -2.09 0.38 18.93
N ARG A 71 -2.27 1.27 17.94
CA ARG A 71 -3.18 1.02 16.81
C ARG A 71 -2.78 -0.22 16.00
N LEU A 72 -1.49 -0.37 15.72
CA LEU A 72 -0.96 -1.51 14.97
C LEU A 72 -1.04 -2.82 15.77
N VAL A 73 -0.72 -2.78 17.07
CA VAL A 73 -0.85 -3.93 17.97
C VAL A 73 -2.31 -4.34 18.11
N ARG A 74 -3.24 -3.38 18.22
CA ARG A 74 -4.68 -3.66 18.22
C ARG A 74 -5.10 -4.40 16.97
N ARG A 75 -4.71 -3.90 15.78
CA ARG A 75 -4.96 -4.56 14.50
C ARG A 75 -4.45 -6.00 14.49
N LEU A 76 -3.24 -6.23 15.00
CA LEU A 76 -2.65 -7.57 15.10
C LEU A 76 -3.40 -8.49 16.07
N VAL A 77 -3.80 -7.99 17.24
CA VAL A 77 -4.56 -8.74 18.25
C VAL A 77 -5.95 -9.10 17.73
N ASP A 78 -6.65 -8.16 17.11
CA ASP A 78 -7.96 -8.36 16.52
C ASP A 78 -7.89 -9.46 15.44
N HIS A 79 -6.88 -9.39 14.56
CA HIS A 79 -6.63 -10.42 13.56
C HIS A 79 -6.35 -11.82 14.16
N VAL A 80 -5.49 -11.92 15.19
CA VAL A 80 -5.20 -13.20 15.87
C VAL A 80 -6.46 -13.78 16.53
N ARG A 81 -7.38 -12.92 17.00
CA ARG A 81 -8.65 -13.33 17.59
C ARG A 81 -9.75 -13.60 16.56
N GLY A 82 -9.49 -13.43 15.26
CA GLY A 82 -10.49 -13.54 14.20
C GLY A 82 -11.56 -12.43 14.25
N ILE A 83 -11.30 -11.37 15.02
CA ILE A 83 -12.10 -10.15 15.00
C ILE A 83 -11.58 -9.36 13.80
N GLY A 84 -12.28 -9.43 12.67
CA GLY A 84 -11.88 -8.73 11.45
C GLY A 84 -11.63 -7.24 11.70
N ASP A 85 -10.72 -6.64 10.94
CA ASP A 85 -10.45 -5.21 11.06
C ASP A 85 -11.74 -4.44 10.72
N PRO A 86 -12.16 -3.44 11.52
CA PRO A 86 -13.24 -2.53 11.11
C PRO A 86 -12.98 -1.85 9.75
N ALA A 87 -11.73 -1.70 9.31
CA ALA A 87 -11.38 -1.27 7.95
C ALA A 87 -11.72 -2.31 6.86
N ASP A 88 -11.75 -3.59 7.21
CA ASP A 88 -12.12 -4.71 6.33
C ASP A 88 -13.64 -4.90 6.23
N ALA A 89 -14.42 -3.98 6.82
CA ALA A 89 -15.89 -4.07 6.87
C ALA A 89 -16.57 -4.17 5.48
N ASN A 90 -15.84 -3.97 4.39
CA ASN A 90 -16.34 -4.06 3.02
C ASN A 90 -15.76 -5.23 2.19
N GLY A 91 -14.93 -6.13 2.72
CA GLY A 91 -14.32 -7.16 1.87
C GLY A 91 -13.37 -8.12 2.59
N PHE A 92 -12.38 -8.60 1.84
CA PHE A 92 -11.24 -9.33 2.39
C PHE A 92 -10.22 -8.33 2.94
N GLY A 93 -9.55 -8.66 4.04
CA GLY A 93 -8.43 -7.86 4.52
C GLY A 93 -7.26 -7.88 3.55
N GLU A 94 -6.41 -6.86 3.62
CA GLU A 94 -5.22 -6.68 2.76
C GLU A 94 -4.27 -7.89 2.77
N ASP A 95 -4.31 -8.70 3.84
CA ASP A 95 -3.44 -9.85 4.05
C ASP A 95 -4.00 -11.17 3.53
N VAL A 96 -5.21 -11.16 2.98
CA VAL A 96 -5.85 -12.36 2.42
C VAL A 96 -5.37 -12.56 1.00
N ASP A 97 -4.68 -13.67 0.74
CA ASP A 97 -4.33 -14.07 -0.61
C ASP A 97 -5.59 -14.49 -1.38
N LEU A 98 -6.08 -13.58 -2.23
CA LEU A 98 -7.28 -13.78 -3.05
C LEU A 98 -7.19 -15.01 -3.96
N ASN A 99 -5.98 -15.48 -4.29
CA ASN A 99 -5.79 -16.68 -5.11
C ASN A 99 -6.06 -17.98 -4.34
N LEU A 100 -6.00 -17.94 -3.00
CA LEU A 100 -6.29 -19.08 -2.12
C LEU A 100 -7.74 -19.10 -1.63
N VAL A 101 -8.48 -18.01 -1.86
CA VAL A 101 -9.87 -17.89 -1.44
C VAL A 101 -10.77 -18.72 -2.35
N SER A 102 -11.74 -19.42 -1.75
CA SER A 102 -12.73 -20.17 -2.52
C SER A 102 -13.58 -19.25 -3.42
N PRO A 103 -14.03 -19.71 -4.59
CA PRO A 103 -14.92 -18.93 -5.46
C PRO A 103 -16.21 -18.47 -4.78
N GLN A 104 -16.72 -19.25 -3.83
CA GLN A 104 -17.93 -18.93 -3.08
C GLN A 104 -17.72 -17.74 -2.13
N ALA A 105 -16.58 -17.71 -1.43
CA ALA A 105 -16.24 -16.59 -0.57
C ALA A 105 -15.99 -15.31 -1.39
N LEU A 106 -15.33 -15.42 -2.55
CA LEU A 106 -15.15 -14.29 -3.47
C LEU A 106 -16.50 -13.70 -3.92
N ALA A 107 -17.45 -14.57 -4.27
CA ALA A 107 -18.80 -14.15 -4.65
C ALA A 107 -19.53 -13.44 -3.49
N ALA A 108 -19.43 -13.96 -2.27
CA ALA A 108 -20.05 -13.34 -1.09
C ALA A 108 -19.47 -11.95 -0.79
N ALA A 109 -18.13 -11.81 -0.85
CA ALA A 109 -17.47 -10.52 -0.67
C ALA A 109 -17.89 -9.52 -1.76
N LYS A 110 -17.98 -9.97 -3.02
CA LYS A 110 -18.47 -9.15 -4.13
C LYS A 110 -19.90 -8.64 -3.89
N VAL A 111 -20.82 -9.51 -3.47
CA VAL A 111 -22.21 -9.12 -3.19
C VAL A 111 -22.26 -8.03 -2.13
N ARG A 112 -21.47 -8.16 -1.06
CA ARG A 112 -21.39 -7.15 0.01
C ARG A 112 -20.85 -5.81 -0.48
N MET A 113 -19.83 -5.81 -1.35
CA MET A 113 -19.31 -4.60 -1.97
C MET A 113 -20.35 -3.93 -2.89
N ASP A 114 -21.08 -4.74 -3.69
CA ASP A 114 -22.11 -4.26 -4.60
C ASP A 114 -23.25 -3.55 -3.86
N GLU A 115 -23.62 -4.00 -2.65
CA GLU A 115 -24.66 -3.34 -1.86
C GLU A 115 -24.28 -1.91 -1.44
N GLY A 116 -23.04 -1.72 -1.00
CA GLY A 116 -22.53 -0.40 -0.64
C GLY A 116 -22.48 0.52 -1.85
N PHE A 117 -21.94 0.00 -2.97
CA PHE A 117 -21.83 0.74 -4.23
C PHE A 117 -23.20 1.16 -4.78
N ARG A 118 -24.17 0.25 -4.85
CA ARG A 118 -25.51 0.55 -5.40
C ARG A 118 -26.27 1.58 -4.59
N LYS A 119 -26.03 1.67 -3.27
CA LYS A 119 -26.66 2.69 -2.42
C LYS A 119 -26.10 4.10 -2.67
N THR A 120 -24.83 4.23 -3.02
CA THR A 120 -24.16 5.51 -3.28
C THR A 120 -24.02 5.85 -4.77
N GLN A 121 -24.32 4.90 -5.66
CA GLN A 121 -24.36 5.11 -7.10
C GLN A 121 -25.48 6.09 -7.43
N LYS A 122 -25.11 7.21 -8.06
CA LYS A 122 -26.06 8.13 -8.67
C LYS A 122 -26.28 7.71 -10.12
N LEU A 123 -27.52 7.47 -10.51
CA LEU A 123 -27.89 7.10 -11.87
C LEU A 123 -28.30 8.33 -12.68
N PRO A 124 -28.21 8.28 -14.02
CA PRO A 124 -28.79 9.30 -14.88
C PRO A 124 -30.30 9.41 -14.61
N GLY A 125 -30.72 10.55 -14.04
CA GLY A 125 -32.11 10.78 -13.61
C GLY A 125 -32.27 11.02 -12.11
N ASP A 126 -31.29 10.66 -11.29
CA ASP A 126 -31.30 10.94 -9.85
C ASP A 126 -30.94 12.40 -9.54
N GLU A 127 -31.51 12.95 -8.46
CA GLU A 127 -31.20 14.31 -8.02
C GLU A 127 -29.71 14.45 -7.67
N GLY A 128 -29.04 15.39 -8.36
CA GLY A 128 -27.60 15.64 -8.17
C GLY A 128 -26.67 14.66 -8.90
N PHE A 129 -27.16 13.94 -9.91
CA PHE A 129 -26.34 13.30 -10.94
C PHE A 129 -25.74 14.35 -11.88
N VAL A 130 -24.42 14.30 -12.08
CA VAL A 130 -23.67 15.23 -12.94
C VAL A 130 -22.72 14.40 -13.80
N TYR A 131 -22.72 14.62 -15.11
CA TYR A 131 -21.90 13.84 -16.06
C TYR A 131 -20.40 14.12 -15.91
N ASP A 132 -20.00 15.38 -15.70
CA ASP A 132 -18.60 15.78 -15.53
C ASP A 132 -18.40 16.36 -14.12
N VAL A 133 -18.07 15.49 -13.16
CA VAL A 133 -17.77 15.87 -11.78
C VAL A 133 -16.30 16.21 -11.67
N ARG A 134 -15.97 17.51 -11.70
CA ARG A 134 -14.61 17.98 -11.42
C ARG A 134 -14.44 18.21 -9.92
N LYS A 135 -13.41 17.61 -9.34
CA LYS A 135 -13.02 17.79 -7.94
C LYS A 135 -11.53 18.08 -7.86
N GLU A 136 -11.18 19.15 -7.17
CA GLU A 136 -9.80 19.41 -6.79
C GLU A 136 -9.48 18.57 -5.55
N PHE A 137 -8.45 17.73 -5.66
CA PHE A 137 -7.93 16.97 -4.53
C PHE A 137 -6.69 17.67 -4.00
N ASN A 138 -6.67 17.91 -2.69
CA ASN A 138 -5.50 18.43 -1.98
C ASN A 138 -4.92 17.27 -1.14
N PRO A 139 -4.13 16.36 -1.74
CA PRO A 139 -3.57 15.22 -1.02
C PRO A 139 -2.63 15.70 0.09
N THR A 140 -2.80 15.16 1.29
CA THR A 140 -1.97 15.48 2.46
C THR A 140 -0.82 14.50 2.66
N GLU A 141 -0.83 13.38 1.95
CA GLU A 141 0.17 12.32 2.01
C GLU A 141 0.97 12.28 0.70
N PRO A 142 2.27 11.92 0.75
CA PRO A 142 3.08 11.75 -0.44
C PRO A 142 2.50 10.66 -1.35
N ASN A 143 2.53 10.91 -2.65
CA ASN A 143 2.04 9.99 -3.67
C ASN A 143 3.25 9.35 -4.38
N ASP A 144 3.48 8.06 -4.14
CA ASP A 144 4.64 7.33 -4.69
C ASP A 144 4.50 6.98 -6.19
N TRP A 145 3.44 7.44 -6.85
CA TRP A 145 3.18 7.14 -8.26
C TRP A 145 3.97 8.03 -9.23
N ASP A 146 4.46 9.19 -8.77
CA ASP A 146 5.22 10.13 -9.60
C ASP A 146 6.74 10.14 -9.27
N GLU A 147 7.22 9.27 -8.37
CA GLU A 147 8.65 9.20 -7.99
C GLU A 147 9.54 8.42 -8.98
N SER A 148 9.13 8.29 -10.25
CA SER A 148 9.95 7.73 -11.32
C SER A 148 10.22 8.76 -12.40
N ASP A 149 11.05 9.75 -12.08
CA ASP A 149 11.67 10.66 -13.04
C ASP A 149 13.17 10.72 -12.73
N GLU A 150 13.92 9.71 -13.18
CA GLU A 150 15.38 9.75 -13.33
C GLU A 150 15.82 8.65 -14.34
N ASP A 151 16.18 9.09 -15.57
CA ASP A 151 16.95 8.42 -16.65
C ASP A 151 16.38 7.13 -17.28
N ASP A 152 16.24 6.97 -18.61
CA ASP A 152 17.25 7.20 -19.64
C ASP A 152 16.66 7.81 -20.92
N GLY A 153 17.10 9.05 -21.22
CA GLY A 153 17.04 9.62 -22.56
C GLY A 153 18.41 9.50 -23.23
N ASP A 154 18.64 8.46 -24.04
CA ASP A 154 19.83 8.37 -24.90
C ASP A 154 19.54 7.75 -26.29
N GLY A 155 18.43 8.14 -26.92
CA GLY A 155 18.22 7.93 -28.35
C GLY A 155 19.03 8.90 -29.21
N ALA A 156 20.36 8.76 -29.25
CA ALA A 156 21.23 9.52 -30.14
C ALA A 156 20.80 9.35 -31.61
N MET A 157 20.20 10.40 -32.18
CA MET A 157 19.90 10.47 -33.61
C MET A 157 21.24 10.59 -34.37
N ASN A 158 21.69 9.49 -34.96
CA ASN A 158 22.80 9.53 -35.91
C ASN A 158 22.33 10.27 -37.16
N ALA A 159 22.83 11.48 -37.32
CA ALA A 159 22.78 12.23 -38.56
C ALA A 159 23.75 11.58 -39.54
N ASP A 160 23.26 10.68 -40.39
CA ASP A 160 23.86 10.38 -41.69
C ASP A 160 22.79 9.84 -42.62
N GLY A 161 22.37 10.69 -43.55
CA GLY A 161 21.43 10.34 -44.58
C GLY A 161 22.05 9.42 -45.63
N ILE A 162 21.30 8.42 -46.05
CA ILE A 162 21.26 7.84 -47.39
C ILE A 162 19.83 7.30 -47.55
N TYR A 163 18.95 8.07 -48.20
CA TYR A 163 17.82 7.49 -48.91
C TYR A 163 18.38 7.07 -50.26
N GLY A 164 18.65 5.78 -50.41
CA GLY A 164 18.96 5.20 -51.71
C GLY A 164 17.71 5.23 -52.57
N ASP A 165 17.79 5.99 -53.65
CA ASP A 165 17.14 5.63 -54.91
C ASP A 165 17.35 4.14 -55.16
N ASP A 166 16.26 3.41 -55.38
CA ASP A 166 16.26 2.35 -56.39
C ASP A 166 14.83 2.21 -56.93
N ASP A 167 14.80 2.42 -58.23
CA ASP A 167 13.72 2.45 -59.20
C ASP A 167 12.77 1.23 -59.24
N ASP A 168 11.61 1.51 -59.85
CA ASP A 168 10.85 0.61 -60.72
C ASP A 168 10.10 -0.61 -60.15
N ALA A 169 8.77 -0.47 -60.05
CA ALA A 169 7.86 -1.25 -60.89
C ALA A 169 6.44 -0.65 -60.92
N HIS A 170 6.14 0.06 -62.01
CA HIS A 170 4.79 0.24 -62.54
C HIS A 170 4.08 -1.10 -62.70
N VAL A 171 2.82 -1.20 -62.25
CA VAL A 171 1.77 -1.87 -63.05
C VAL A 171 0.47 -1.09 -62.89
N ASP A 172 0.05 -0.52 -64.02
CA ASP A 172 -1.22 0.18 -64.22
C ASP A 172 -2.43 -0.72 -63.94
N MET A 173 -3.55 -0.11 -63.55
CA MET A 173 -4.63 0.28 -64.47
C MET A 173 -6.00 0.19 -63.77
N LEU A 174 -6.62 1.37 -63.66
CA LEU A 174 -8.07 1.61 -63.59
C LEU A 174 -8.79 0.90 -64.76
N PRO A 175 -10.10 0.62 -64.66
CA PRO A 175 -11.15 1.65 -64.59
C PRO A 175 -12.09 1.59 -63.37
#